data_AF-A0A7S2CQZ6-F1
#
_entry.id   AF-A0A7S2CQZ6-F1
#
_cell.length_a   1.000
_cell.length_b   1.000
_cell.length_c   1.000
_cell.angle_alpha   90.00
_cell.angle_beta   90.00
_cell.angle_gamma   90.00
#
_symmetry.space_group_name_H-M   'P 1'
#
loop_
_entity.id
_entity.type
_entity.pdbx_description
1 polymer ?
#
loop_
_entity_poly.entity_id
_entity_poly.type
_entity_poly.pdbx_seq_one_letter_code
_entity_poly.pdbx_strand_id
1 'polypeptide(L)'
;GGTMSAFEGTSFGEYEGELKEMLEKAQGAGAADIIAECQDLISQMKLEMRTMPKDEKAAAAVAIQGYERQLQEAESALLLGGGGGGAAEEAPVDTSDRGRMQATTDRLEEQQTKLSRARDLVADIEETGEEIVSELAANREKIEATQAKVDEANQNMDKANTITGRMGKWFN
;
A
#
# COMPACT_ATOMS: atom_id res chain seq x y z
N GLY A 1 -9.54 19.45 -26.23
CA GLY A 1 -8.63 19.55 -25.07
C GLY A 1 -8.63 18.21 -24.39
N GLY A 2 -7.52 17.52 -24.19
CA GLY A 2 -6.14 17.97 -24.15
C GLY A 2 -5.54 17.66 -22.79
N THR A 3 -5.38 16.36 -22.49
CA THR A 3 -4.47 15.77 -21.49
C THR A 3 -4.28 14.28 -21.84
N MET A 4 -3.79 14.00 -23.04
CA MET A 4 -3.02 12.77 -23.30
C MET A 4 -1.55 13.20 -23.26
N SER A 5 -0.68 12.32 -22.76
CA SER A 5 0.78 12.51 -22.57
C SER A 5 1.16 13.27 -21.29
N ALA A 6 1.46 12.50 -20.23
CA ALA A 6 2.52 12.81 -19.27
C ALA A 6 2.93 11.57 -18.46
N PHE A 7 3.13 10.41 -19.10
CA PHE A 7 3.88 9.28 -18.51
C PHE A 7 4.65 8.51 -19.62
N GLU A 8 5.06 9.20 -20.69
CA GLU A 8 5.94 8.65 -21.72
C GLU A 8 7.36 8.56 -21.13
N GLY A 9 7.68 7.42 -20.52
CA GLY A 9 9.07 7.06 -20.20
C GLY A 9 9.35 6.38 -18.86
N THR A 10 8.35 5.99 -18.07
CA THR A 10 8.56 5.20 -16.85
C THR A 10 7.61 4.00 -16.81
N SER A 11 8.08 2.90 -16.18
CA SER A 11 7.40 1.60 -16.01
C SER A 11 5.88 1.71 -15.74
N PHE A 12 5.47 2.76 -15.03
CA PHE A 12 4.09 3.08 -14.73
C PHE A 12 3.16 3.24 -15.95
N GLY A 13 3.65 3.83 -17.05
CA GLY A 13 2.87 3.98 -18.28
C GLY A 13 2.68 2.68 -19.06
N GLU A 14 3.63 1.75 -18.95
CA GLU A 14 3.53 0.40 -19.52
C GLU A 14 2.51 -0.43 -18.74
N TYR A 15 2.53 -0.34 -17.40
CA TYR A 15 1.52 -0.96 -16.52
C TYR A 15 0.11 -0.40 -16.74
N GLU A 16 -0.04 0.90 -17.01
CA GLU A 16 -1.35 1.49 -17.31
C GLU A 16 -1.93 0.99 -18.64
N GLY A 17 -1.07 0.70 -19.62
CA GLY A 17 -1.45 0.10 -20.89
C GLY A 17 -1.89 -1.37 -20.74
N GLU A 18 -1.09 -2.17 -20.04
CA GLU A 18 -1.39 -3.58 -19.76
C GLU A 18 -2.67 -3.73 -18.92
N LEU A 19 -2.89 -2.86 -17.94
CA LEU A 19 -4.09 -2.91 -17.10
C LEU A 19 -5.37 -2.63 -17.90
N LYS A 20 -5.35 -1.68 -18.83
CA LYS A 20 -6.50 -1.40 -19.71
C LYS A 20 -6.80 -2.58 -20.64
N GLU A 21 -5.75 -3.20 -21.20
CA GLU A 21 -5.91 -4.36 -22.08
C GLU A 21 -6.45 -5.59 -21.32
N MET A 22 -6.00 -5.80 -20.08
CA MET A 22 -6.46 -6.89 -19.21
C MET A 22 -7.89 -6.68 -18.71
N LEU A 23 -8.27 -5.43 -18.40
CA LEU A 23 -9.62 -5.08 -17.94
C LEU A 23 -10.66 -5.19 -19.08
N GLU A 24 -10.26 -4.93 -20.33
CA GLU A 24 -11.08 -5.20 -21.52
C GLU A 24 -11.26 -6.72 -21.75
N LYS A 25 -10.20 -7.51 -21.57
CA LYS A 25 -10.26 -8.99 -21.66
C LYS A 25 -11.05 -9.62 -20.50
N ALA A 26 -11.07 -9.01 -19.33
CA ALA A 26 -11.87 -9.42 -18.17
C ALA A 26 -13.39 -9.24 -18.34
N GLN A 27 -13.87 -8.65 -19.43
CA GLN A 27 -15.29 -8.65 -19.77
C GLN A 27 -15.77 -9.97 -20.42
N GLY A 28 -14.86 -10.93 -20.64
CA GLY A 28 -15.14 -12.25 -21.23
C GLY A 28 -15.24 -13.41 -20.23
N ALA A 29 -15.60 -14.60 -20.73
CA ALA A 29 -15.73 -15.83 -19.94
C ALA A 29 -14.35 -16.40 -19.54
N GLY A 30 -13.85 -15.94 -18.40
CA GLY A 30 -12.56 -16.33 -17.80
C GLY A 30 -12.04 -15.31 -16.80
N ALA A 31 -12.93 -14.48 -16.26
CA ALA A 31 -12.58 -13.19 -15.72
C ALA A 31 -12.17 -13.18 -14.24
N ALA A 32 -12.36 -14.29 -13.51
CA ALA A 32 -11.92 -14.36 -12.11
C ALA A 32 -10.38 -14.35 -11.98
N ASP A 33 -9.67 -15.12 -12.82
CA ASP A 33 -8.20 -15.18 -12.81
C ASP A 33 -7.60 -13.85 -13.33
N ILE A 34 -8.22 -13.27 -14.37
CA ILE A 34 -7.79 -11.98 -14.93
C ILE A 34 -8.04 -10.83 -13.94
N ILE A 35 -9.12 -10.87 -13.17
CA ILE A 35 -9.39 -9.90 -12.10
C ILE A 35 -8.35 -10.01 -10.99
N ALA A 36 -7.94 -11.23 -10.60
CA ALA A 36 -6.88 -11.43 -9.62
C ALA A 36 -5.54 -10.87 -10.12
N GLU A 37 -5.18 -11.12 -11.39
CA GLU A 37 -3.98 -10.56 -12.01
C GLU A 37 -4.05 -9.02 -12.09
N CYS A 38 -5.22 -8.43 -12.33
CA CYS A 38 -5.41 -6.98 -12.29
C CYS A 38 -5.25 -6.41 -10.86
N GLN A 39 -5.68 -7.12 -9.83
CA GLN A 39 -5.49 -6.73 -8.43
C GLN A 39 -4.00 -6.75 -8.03
N ASP A 40 -3.26 -7.75 -8.49
CA ASP A 40 -1.81 -7.86 -8.27
C ASP A 40 -1.06 -6.69 -8.94
N LEU A 41 -1.46 -6.34 -10.16
CA LEU A 41 -0.86 -5.24 -10.93
C LEU A 41 -1.16 -3.87 -10.30
N ILE A 42 -2.38 -3.65 -9.78
CA ILE A 42 -2.72 -2.46 -8.98
C ILE A 42 -1.87 -2.40 -7.70
N SER A 43 -1.62 -3.55 -7.06
CA SER A 43 -0.79 -3.61 -5.85
C SER A 43 0.67 -3.26 -6.14
N GLN A 44 1.18 -3.67 -7.30
CA GLN A 44 2.51 -3.28 -7.80
C GLN A 44 2.57 -1.76 -8.11
N MET A 45 1.55 -1.20 -8.76
CA MET A 45 1.46 0.25 -9.02
C MET A 45 1.42 1.07 -7.71
N LYS A 46 0.73 0.58 -6.68
CA LYS A 46 0.73 1.22 -5.34
C LYS A 46 2.10 1.18 -4.66
N LEU A 47 2.89 0.12 -4.88
CA LEU A 47 4.26 0.03 -4.37
C LEU A 47 5.17 1.05 -5.06
N GLU A 48 5.10 1.17 -6.39
CA GLU A 48 5.87 2.16 -7.15
C GLU A 48 5.45 3.60 -6.82
N MET A 49 4.16 3.82 -6.57
CA MET A 49 3.65 5.12 -6.10
C MET A 49 4.31 5.53 -4.77
N ARG A 50 4.65 4.60 -3.85
CA ARG A 50 5.33 4.98 -2.59
C ARG A 50 6.72 5.56 -2.84
N THR A 51 7.39 5.15 -3.90
CA THR A 51 8.73 5.62 -4.27
C THR A 51 8.73 6.90 -5.13
N MET A 52 7.58 7.35 -5.64
CA MET A 52 7.47 8.54 -6.48
C MET A 52 7.58 9.89 -5.72
N PRO A 53 7.94 11.00 -6.40
CA PRO A 53 7.91 12.35 -5.85
C PRO A 53 6.46 12.83 -5.57
N LYS A 54 6.30 13.78 -4.63
CA LYS A 54 4.98 14.20 -4.10
C LYS A 54 4.00 14.71 -5.15
N ASP A 55 4.50 15.34 -6.21
CA ASP A 55 3.67 15.95 -7.25
C ASP A 55 3.08 14.90 -8.21
N GLU A 56 3.81 13.82 -8.47
CA GLU A 56 3.38 12.69 -9.32
C GLU A 56 2.53 11.67 -8.54
N LYS A 57 2.74 11.58 -7.22
CA LYS A 57 1.95 10.74 -6.30
C LYS A 57 0.46 11.08 -6.31
N ALA A 58 0.11 12.36 -6.37
CA ALA A 58 -1.30 12.78 -6.37
C ALA A 58 -2.01 12.36 -7.67
N ALA A 59 -1.34 12.47 -8.82
CA ALA A 59 -1.88 12.04 -10.10
C ALA A 59 -1.99 10.50 -10.20
N ALA A 60 -0.96 9.78 -9.75
CA ALA A 60 -0.97 8.32 -9.70
C ALA A 60 -2.04 7.77 -8.75
N ALA A 61 -2.27 8.42 -7.59
CA ALA A 61 -3.32 8.01 -6.64
C ALA A 61 -4.73 8.13 -7.23
N VAL A 62 -5.00 9.20 -8.00
CA VAL A 62 -6.29 9.39 -8.68
C VAL A 62 -6.49 8.35 -9.79
N ALA A 63 -5.43 8.03 -10.54
CA ALA A 63 -5.48 6.99 -11.57
C ALA A 63 -5.75 5.60 -10.96
N ILE A 64 -5.02 5.23 -9.89
CA ILE A 64 -5.20 3.96 -9.16
C ILE A 64 -6.62 3.83 -8.62
N GLN A 65 -7.18 4.88 -8.01
CA GLN A 65 -8.57 4.87 -7.54
C GLN A 65 -9.57 4.68 -8.68
N GLY A 66 -9.30 5.26 -9.86
CA GLY A 66 -10.11 5.05 -11.04
C GLY A 66 -10.14 3.59 -11.50
N TYR A 67 -8.98 2.92 -11.46
CA TYR A 67 -8.84 1.51 -11.83
C TYR A 67 -9.45 0.56 -10.80
N GLU A 68 -9.30 0.84 -9.51
CA GLU A 68 -9.97 0.08 -8.44
C GLU A 68 -11.50 0.10 -8.61
N ARG A 69 -12.06 1.26 -8.97
CA ARG A 69 -13.49 1.39 -9.21
C ARG A 69 -13.94 0.55 -10.41
N GLN A 70 -13.17 0.55 -11.50
CA GLN A 70 -13.47 -0.25 -12.70
C GLN A 70 -13.35 -1.76 -12.43
N LEU A 71 -12.38 -2.18 -11.62
CA LEU A 71 -12.23 -3.56 -11.20
C LEU A 71 -13.39 -4.02 -10.33
N GLN A 72 -13.82 -3.18 -9.39
CA GLN A 72 -14.98 -3.44 -8.53
C GLN A 72 -16.28 -3.52 -9.33
N GLU A 73 -16.44 -2.67 -10.35
CA GLU A 73 -17.56 -2.74 -11.30
C GLU A 73 -17.53 -4.07 -12.09
N ALA A 74 -16.36 -4.51 -12.59
CA ALA A 74 -16.20 -5.78 -13.30
C ALA A 74 -16.47 -7.01 -12.40
N GLU A 75 -15.97 -7.02 -11.17
CA GLU A 75 -16.27 -8.04 -10.16
C GLU A 75 -17.77 -8.14 -9.88
N SER A 76 -18.43 -6.99 -9.71
CA SER A 76 -19.86 -6.95 -9.45
C SER A 76 -20.69 -7.45 -10.63
N ALA A 77 -20.26 -7.15 -11.86
CA ALA A 77 -20.90 -7.64 -13.08
C ALA A 77 -20.74 -9.16 -13.25
N LEU A 78 -19.59 -9.71 -12.87
CA LEU A 78 -19.32 -11.15 -12.90
C LEU A 78 -20.14 -11.91 -11.84
N LEU A 79 -20.24 -11.35 -10.63
CA LEU A 79 -21.07 -11.89 -9.55
C LEU A 79 -22.57 -11.85 -9.89
N LEU A 80 -23.02 -10.80 -10.58
CA LEU A 80 -24.42 -10.66 -11.01
C LEU A 80 -24.73 -11.51 -12.26
N GLY A 81 -23.78 -11.66 -13.18
CA GLY A 81 -23.87 -12.50 -14.37
C GLY A 81 -23.75 -14.00 -14.08
N GLY A 82 -23.01 -14.39 -13.04
CA GLY A 82 -22.85 -15.78 -12.60
C GLY A 82 -24.09 -16.39 -11.93
N GLY A 83 -25.11 -15.58 -11.61
CA GLY A 83 -26.39 -16.04 -11.05
C GLY A 83 -27.48 -16.37 -12.07
N GLY A 84 -27.23 -16.17 -13.37
CA GLY A 84 -28.25 -16.18 -14.43
C GLY A 84 -28.36 -17.47 -15.25
N GLY A 85 -27.95 -18.62 -14.72
CA GLY A 85 -27.85 -19.87 -15.49
C GLY A 85 -28.34 -21.11 -14.74
N GLY A 86 -29.60 -21.10 -14.27
CA GLY A 86 -30.19 -22.30 -13.68
C GLY A 86 -31.68 -22.19 -13.40
N ALA A 87 -32.46 -23.01 -14.11
CA ALA A 87 -33.83 -23.42 -13.81
C ALA A 87 -34.95 -22.35 -13.97
N ALA A 88 -35.42 -22.24 -15.21
CA ALA A 88 -36.86 -22.13 -15.43
C ALA A 88 -37.48 -23.52 -15.21
N GLU A 89 -37.88 -23.84 -13.97
CA GLU A 89 -38.94 -24.81 -13.71
C GLU A 89 -39.56 -24.52 -12.33
N GLU A 90 -40.88 -24.56 -12.30
CA GLU A 90 -41.81 -24.11 -11.25
C GLU A 90 -41.50 -24.67 -9.84
N ALA A 91 -41.52 -23.83 -8.78
CA ALA A 91 -42.10 -24.07 -7.43
C ALA A 91 -41.73 -22.95 -6.40
N PRO A 92 -42.32 -22.93 -5.18
CA PRO A 92 -43.16 -21.87 -4.62
C PRO A 92 -42.42 -20.74 -3.85
N VAL A 93 -43.09 -19.59 -3.77
CA VAL A 93 -42.58 -18.26 -3.38
C VAL A 93 -42.41 -18.07 -1.85
N ASP A 94 -41.94 -19.06 -1.09
CA ASP A 94 -41.77 -18.91 0.39
C ASP A 94 -40.41 -19.39 0.94
N THR A 95 -39.67 -20.19 0.19
CA THR A 95 -38.34 -20.69 0.61
C THR A 95 -37.18 -19.76 0.21
N SER A 96 -37.37 -18.93 -0.81
CA SER A 96 -36.33 -18.05 -1.36
C SER A 96 -35.97 -16.89 -0.41
N ASP A 97 -36.96 -16.29 0.26
CA ASP A 97 -36.72 -15.19 1.20
C ASP A 97 -35.99 -15.65 2.47
N ARG A 98 -36.29 -16.86 2.96
CA ARG A 98 -35.62 -17.45 4.13
C ARG A 98 -34.17 -17.81 3.83
N GLY A 99 -33.89 -18.39 2.64
CA GLY A 99 -32.54 -18.67 2.18
C GLY A 99 -31.72 -17.39 1.98
N ARG A 100 -32.36 -16.33 1.46
CA ARG A 100 -31.72 -15.01 1.31
C ARG A 100 -31.41 -14.35 2.65
N MET A 101 -32.32 -14.43 3.63
CA MET A 101 -32.08 -13.94 4.99
C MET A 101 -30.94 -14.69 5.68
N GLN A 102 -30.90 -16.02 5.58
CA GLN A 102 -29.76 -16.80 6.10
C GLN A 102 -28.44 -16.42 5.44
N ALA A 103 -28.39 -16.31 4.11
CA ALA A 103 -27.19 -15.87 3.41
C ALA A 103 -26.74 -14.45 3.80
N THR A 104 -27.67 -13.55 4.13
CA THR A 104 -27.30 -12.22 4.67
C THR A 104 -26.77 -12.29 6.09
N THR A 105 -27.32 -13.16 6.94
CA THR A 105 -26.82 -13.38 8.31
C THR A 105 -25.42 -13.99 8.28
N ASP A 106 -25.19 -15.01 7.46
CA ASP A 106 -23.87 -15.66 7.33
C ASP A 106 -22.80 -14.65 6.86
N ARG A 107 -23.15 -13.77 5.90
CA ARG A 107 -22.26 -12.69 5.46
C ARG A 107 -21.99 -11.66 6.56
N LEU A 108 -22.98 -11.33 7.38
CA LEU A 108 -22.79 -10.42 8.51
C LEU A 108 -21.88 -11.03 9.58
N GLU A 109 -22.02 -12.33 9.85
CA GLU A 109 -21.15 -13.05 10.78
C GLU A 109 -19.71 -13.12 10.25
N GLU A 110 -19.51 -13.39 8.95
CA GLU A 110 -18.19 -13.31 8.32
C GLU A 110 -17.59 -11.90 8.40
N GLN A 111 -18.39 -10.86 8.17
CA GLN A 111 -17.92 -9.47 8.29
C GLN A 111 -17.57 -9.12 9.73
N GLN A 112 -18.35 -9.58 10.70
CA GLN A 112 -18.07 -9.37 12.12
C GLN A 112 -16.75 -10.03 12.53
N THR A 113 -16.50 -11.28 12.10
CA THR A 113 -15.23 -11.96 12.37
C THR A 113 -14.05 -11.28 11.70
N LYS A 114 -14.20 -10.80 10.46
CA LYS A 114 -13.18 -10.00 9.77
C LYS A 114 -12.90 -8.69 10.50
N LEU A 115 -13.94 -7.98 10.97
CA LEU A 115 -13.79 -6.75 11.74
C LEU A 115 -13.10 -6.99 13.09
N SER A 116 -13.43 -8.08 13.78
CA SER A 116 -12.74 -8.45 15.02
C SER A 116 -11.25 -8.68 14.76
N ARG A 117 -10.89 -9.46 13.74
CA ARG A 117 -9.49 -9.69 13.37
C ARG A 117 -8.77 -8.40 12.96
N ALA A 118 -9.45 -7.53 12.23
CA ALA A 118 -8.88 -6.23 11.84
C ALA A 118 -8.62 -5.36 13.06
N ARG A 119 -9.52 -5.36 14.06
CA ARG A 119 -9.33 -4.64 15.31
C ARG A 119 -8.12 -5.19 16.08
N ASP A 120 -8.00 -6.51 16.19
CA ASP A 120 -6.88 -7.14 16.89
C ASP A 120 -5.55 -6.80 16.20
N LEU A 121 -5.52 -6.88 14.86
CA LEU A 121 -4.37 -6.46 14.05
C LEU A 121 -3.99 -4.98 14.28
N VAL A 122 -4.98 -4.08 14.36
CA VAL A 122 -4.73 -2.66 14.64
C VAL A 122 -4.13 -2.47 16.02
N ALA A 123 -4.60 -3.20 17.04
CA ALA A 123 -4.01 -3.15 18.37
C ALA A 123 -2.54 -3.61 18.37
N ASP A 124 -2.22 -4.70 17.67
CA ASP A 124 -0.84 -5.20 17.53
C ASP A 124 0.06 -4.19 16.80
N ILE A 125 -0.48 -3.49 15.78
CA ILE A 125 0.23 -2.45 15.05
C ILE A 125 0.45 -1.21 15.93
N GLU A 126 -0.52 -0.84 16.76
CA GLU A 126 -0.39 0.27 17.71
C GLU A 126 0.71 -0.03 18.75
N GLU A 127 0.74 -1.25 19.30
CA GLU A 127 1.78 -1.69 20.24
C GLU A 127 3.17 -1.67 19.59
N THR A 128 3.30 -2.27 18.40
CA THR A 128 4.57 -2.26 17.65
C THR A 128 4.98 -0.84 17.27
N GLY A 129 4.01 0.02 16.94
CA GLY A 129 4.22 1.43 16.62
C GLY A 129 4.75 2.23 17.81
N GLU A 130 4.21 1.99 19.01
CA GLU A 130 4.69 2.60 20.25
C GLU A 130 6.14 2.19 20.54
N GLU A 131 6.46 0.89 20.38
CA GLU A 131 7.82 0.38 20.55
C GLU A 131 8.80 1.06 19.57
N ILE A 132 8.45 1.15 18.28
CA ILE A 132 9.28 1.81 17.27
C ILE A 132 9.53 3.28 17.63
N VAL A 133 8.49 4.02 18.06
CA VAL A 133 8.63 5.43 18.44
C VAL A 133 9.53 5.57 19.67
N SER A 134 9.38 4.68 20.66
CA SER A 134 10.25 4.62 21.85
C SER A 134 11.70 4.34 21.48
N GLU A 135 11.96 3.36 20.62
CA GLU A 135 13.30 3.05 20.13
C GLU A 135 13.92 4.20 19.32
N LEU A 136 13.14 4.87 18.47
CA LEU A 136 13.59 6.04 17.72
C LEU A 136 13.99 7.19 18.66
N ALA A 137 13.22 7.43 19.72
CA ALA A 137 13.57 8.42 20.73
C ALA A 137 14.87 8.07 21.45
N ALA A 138 15.04 6.81 21.87
CA ALA A 138 16.28 6.33 22.50
C ALA A 138 17.49 6.39 21.55
N ASN A 139 17.28 6.07 20.27
CA ASN A 139 18.32 6.15 19.25
C ASN A 139 18.73 7.60 18.98
N ARG A 140 17.78 8.53 18.99
CA ARG A 140 18.06 9.96 18.90
C ARG A 140 18.93 10.43 20.05
N GLU A 141 18.60 10.06 21.28
CA GLU A 141 19.40 10.40 22.46
C GLU A 141 20.84 9.84 22.34
N LYS A 142 20.99 8.59 21.89
CA LYS A 142 22.31 7.99 21.63
C LYS A 142 23.10 8.73 20.55
N ILE A 143 22.45 9.16 19.48
CA ILE A 143 23.10 9.95 18.41
C ILE A 143 23.56 11.30 18.96
N GLU A 144 22.71 12.02 19.69
CA GLU A 144 23.04 13.31 20.29
C GLU A 144 24.21 13.18 21.28
N ALA A 145 24.19 12.15 22.14
CA ALA A 145 25.30 11.85 23.05
C ALA A 145 26.60 11.47 22.32
N THR A 146 26.49 10.78 21.18
CA THR A 146 27.65 10.41 20.37
C THR A 146 28.23 11.62 19.65
N GLN A 147 27.40 12.50 19.11
CA GLN A 147 27.82 13.77 18.52
C GLN A 147 28.54 14.64 19.54
N ALA A 148 28.01 14.78 20.76
CA ALA A 148 28.68 15.53 21.83
C ALA A 148 30.07 14.97 22.15
N LYS A 149 30.23 13.63 22.19
CA LYS A 149 31.54 12.99 22.40
C LYS A 149 32.50 13.20 21.23
N VAL A 150 32.00 13.18 19.99
CA VAL A 150 32.81 13.46 18.80
C VAL A 150 33.29 14.92 18.81
N ASP A 151 32.44 15.86 19.17
CA ASP A 151 32.80 17.27 19.28
C ASP A 151 33.85 17.50 20.38
N GLU A 152 33.71 16.85 21.53
CA GLU A 152 34.72 16.88 22.60
C GLU A 152 36.06 16.29 22.15
N ALA A 153 36.02 15.14 21.45
CA ALA A 153 37.21 14.51 20.90
C ALA A 153 37.91 15.42 19.89
N ASN A 154 37.17 16.07 18.99
CA ASN A 154 37.70 17.04 18.03
C ASN A 154 38.39 18.22 18.74
N GLN A 155 37.73 18.83 19.74
CA GLN A 155 38.33 19.92 20.51
C GLN A 155 39.62 19.49 21.23
N ASN A 156 39.66 18.25 21.74
CA ASN A 156 40.86 17.71 22.38
C ASN A 156 41.98 17.44 21.36
N MET A 157 41.65 16.97 20.16
CA MET A 157 42.62 16.83 19.06
C MET A 157 43.17 18.18 18.60
N ASP A 158 42.34 19.21 18.50
CA ASP A 158 42.79 20.57 18.13
C ASP A 158 43.75 21.16 19.17
N LYS A 159 43.45 20.96 20.46
CA LYS A 159 44.36 21.34 21.56
C LYS A 159 45.66 20.56 21.48
N ALA A 160 45.60 19.24 21.26
CA ALA A 160 46.79 18.40 21.12
C ALA A 160 47.64 18.84 19.93
N ASN A 161 47.03 19.11 18.77
CA ASN A 161 47.71 19.59 17.58
C ASN A 161 48.37 20.96 17.82
N THR A 162 47.69 21.86 18.53
CA THR A 162 48.25 23.17 18.93
C THR A 162 49.49 23.01 19.82
N ILE A 163 49.44 22.08 20.79
CA ILE A 163 50.56 21.81 21.70
C ILE A 163 51.73 21.21 20.92
N THR A 164 51.49 20.18 20.10
CA THR A 164 52.51 19.55 19.26
C THR A 164 53.14 20.56 18.29
N GLY A 165 52.33 21.43 17.69
CA GLY A 165 52.81 22.52 16.83
C GLY A 165 53.69 23.53 17.57
N ARG A 166 53.40 23.82 18.85
CA ARG A 166 54.26 24.66 19.69
C ARG A 166 55.56 23.93 20.09
N MET A 167 55.49 22.65 20.45
CA MET A 167 56.68 21.85 20.76
C MET A 167 57.61 21.71 19.55
N GLY A 168 57.06 21.48 18.36
CA GLY A 168 57.84 21.42 17.12
C GLY A 168 58.59 22.71 16.80
N LYS A 169 58.04 23.87 17.18
CA LYS A 169 58.74 25.18 17.05
C LYS A 169 59.87 25.39 18.06
N TRP A 170 59.88 24.65 19.18
CA TRP A 170 60.94 24.74 20.19
C TRP A 170 62.12 23.81 19.88
N PHE A 171 61.91 22.78 19.06
CA PHE A 171 62.93 21.79 18.70
C PHE A 171 63.61 22.05 17.34
N ASN A 172 63.12 23.02 16.57
CA ASN A 172 63.75 23.56 15.34
C ASN A 172 64.31 24.95 15.62
#